data_AF-A0A7V2AMP1-F1
#
_entry.id   AF-A0A7V2AMP1-F1
#
_cell.length_a   1.000
_cell.length_b   1.000
_cell.length_c   1.000
_cell.angle_alpha   90.00
_cell.angle_beta   90.00
_cell.angle_gamma   90.00
#
_symmetry.space_group_name_H-M   'P 1'
#
loop_
_entity.id
_entity.type
_entity.pdbx_description
1 polymer ?
#
loop_
_entity_poly.entity_id
_entity_poly.type
_entity_poly.pdbx_seq_one_letter_code
_entity_poly.pdbx_strand_id
1 'polypeptide(L)'
;MTIIKDNILKHVKKTEDRYLISKILDKAIKAEKSEIVMVSDFLDPHQQTVVSNSLSLCGSLNYIFYGGYEGAERTIAVFCPKNMSLDSYAVLNGHLTIMEIKPLGRHDLSHRDYLGALMSLGIKREKIGDILVTDVDISGEKNANIIVIAEIAEYIRYNLVSVGGTR
;
A
#
# COMPACT_ATOMS: atom_id res chain seq x y z
N MET A 1 -12.94 -6.37 21.56
CA MET A 1 -11.75 -6.12 20.72
C MET A 1 -10.51 -5.68 21.49
N THR A 2 -10.57 -4.72 22.43
CA THR A 2 -9.37 -4.26 23.18
C THR A 2 -8.66 -5.37 23.95
N ILE A 3 -9.39 -6.26 24.63
CA ILE A 3 -8.82 -7.42 25.34
C ILE A 3 -8.14 -8.41 24.38
N ILE A 4 -8.64 -8.50 23.14
CA ILE A 4 -8.10 -9.40 22.10
C ILE A 4 -6.79 -8.82 21.53
N LYS A 5 -6.70 -7.49 21.40
CA LYS A 5 -5.50 -6.78 20.92
C LYS A 5 -4.28 -7.11 21.78
N ASP A 6 -4.40 -6.99 23.11
CA ASP A 6 -3.27 -7.23 24.02
C ASP A 6 -2.83 -8.70 24.01
N ASN A 7 -3.76 -9.64 23.79
CA ASN A 7 -3.43 -11.06 23.70
C ASN A 7 -2.67 -11.39 22.40
N ILE A 8 -3.09 -10.82 21.27
CA ILE A 8 -2.42 -11.02 19.97
C ILE A 8 -1.00 -10.46 20.01
N LEU A 9 -0.82 -9.26 20.55
CA LEU A 9 0.50 -8.61 20.61
C LEU A 9 1.52 -9.40 21.45
N LYS A 10 1.08 -10.21 22.43
CA LYS A 10 1.96 -11.08 23.22
C LYS A 10 2.54 -12.25 22.41
N HIS A 11 1.87 -12.68 21.35
CA HIS A 11 2.29 -13.79 20.51
C HIS A 11 3.27 -13.37 19.39
N VAL A 12 3.37 -12.06 19.12
CA VAL A 12 4.25 -11.51 18.08
C VAL A 12 5.65 -11.27 18.65
N LYS A 13 6.64 -12.05 18.20
CA LYS A 13 8.00 -12.01 18.76
C LYS A 13 8.80 -10.79 18.32
N LYS A 14 8.77 -10.43 17.03
CA LYS A 14 9.51 -9.28 16.51
C LYS A 14 8.85 -7.96 16.91
N THR A 15 9.67 -6.99 17.30
CA THR A 15 9.19 -5.67 17.76
C THR A 15 8.57 -4.85 16.62
N GLU A 16 9.15 -4.91 15.42
CA GLU A 16 8.61 -4.22 14.23
C GLU A 16 7.23 -4.77 13.86
N ASP A 17 7.08 -6.09 13.84
CA ASP A 17 5.79 -6.76 13.63
C ASP A 17 4.77 -6.36 14.70
N ARG A 18 5.17 -6.25 15.97
CA ARG A 18 4.27 -5.79 17.05
C ARG A 18 3.73 -4.39 16.79
N TYR A 19 4.59 -3.47 16.34
CA TYR A 19 4.16 -2.11 16.02
C TYR A 19 3.21 -2.08 14.82
N LEU A 20 3.51 -2.87 13.77
CA LEU A 20 2.65 -3.04 12.60
C LEU A 20 1.27 -3.58 13.00
N ILE A 21 1.24 -4.71 13.73
CA ILE A 21 0.00 -5.35 14.17
C ILE A 21 -0.82 -4.41 15.05
N SER A 22 -0.17 -3.66 15.95
CA SER A 22 -0.87 -2.67 16.77
C SER A 22 -1.60 -1.63 15.92
N LYS A 23 -0.92 -1.04 14.91
CA LYS A 23 -1.53 -0.09 13.97
C LYS A 23 -2.68 -0.69 13.18
N ILE A 24 -2.51 -1.92 12.71
CA ILE A 24 -3.53 -2.62 11.92
C ILE A 24 -4.77 -2.89 12.77
N LEU A 25 -4.60 -3.37 14.00
CA LEU A 25 -5.71 -3.61 14.91
C LEU A 25 -6.43 -2.31 15.27
N ASP A 26 -5.72 -1.19 15.43
CA ASP A 26 -6.36 0.12 15.63
C ASP A 26 -7.23 0.54 14.45
N LYS A 27 -6.79 0.28 13.21
CA LYS A 27 -7.58 0.53 12.01
C LYS A 27 -8.82 -0.37 11.95
N ALA A 28 -8.67 -1.66 12.25
CA ALA A 28 -9.80 -2.60 12.30
C ALA A 28 -10.83 -2.21 13.36
N ILE A 29 -10.38 -1.85 14.57
CA ILE A 29 -11.25 -1.37 15.66
C ILE A 29 -11.97 -0.09 15.25
N LYS A 30 -11.27 0.84 14.60
CA LYS A 30 -11.86 2.11 14.16
C LYS A 30 -12.92 1.91 13.08
N ALA A 31 -12.68 0.99 12.13
CA ALA A 31 -13.65 0.63 11.09
C ALA A 31 -14.94 0.07 11.69
N GLU A 32 -14.83 -0.85 12.66
CA GLU A 32 -15.99 -1.42 13.33
C GLU A 32 -16.74 -0.38 14.16
N LYS A 33 -16.03 0.43 14.95
CA LYS A 33 -16.66 1.41 15.86
C LYS A 33 -17.32 2.59 15.15
N SER A 34 -16.73 3.03 14.04
CA SER A 34 -17.17 4.25 13.35
C SER A 34 -18.03 3.94 12.14
N GLU A 35 -18.21 2.66 11.80
CA GLU A 35 -18.90 2.20 10.59
C GLU A 35 -18.38 2.86 9.30
N ILE A 36 -17.07 3.07 9.22
CA ILE A 36 -16.38 3.62 8.04
C ILE A 36 -15.31 2.65 7.53
N VAL A 37 -14.97 2.77 6.25
CA VAL A 37 -13.83 2.07 5.66
C VAL A 37 -12.52 2.65 6.22
N MET A 38 -11.60 1.78 6.63
CA MET A 38 -10.25 2.16 7.07
C MET A 38 -9.23 1.37 6.28
N VAL A 39 -8.16 2.04 5.84
CA VAL A 39 -7.10 1.41 5.03
C VAL A 39 -5.73 1.49 5.70
N SER A 40 -4.91 0.44 5.58
CA SER A 40 -3.52 0.45 6.00
C SER A 40 -2.62 1.22 5.03
N ASP A 41 -1.36 1.42 5.41
CA ASP A 41 -0.31 1.71 4.43
C ASP A 41 0.06 0.40 3.67
N PHE A 42 0.88 0.47 2.61
CA PHE A 42 1.29 -0.73 1.87
C PHE A 42 2.09 -1.69 2.75
N LEU A 43 1.70 -2.96 2.64
CA LEU A 43 2.28 -4.11 3.31
C LEU A 43 3.06 -4.93 2.29
N ASP A 44 4.30 -5.30 2.63
CA ASP A 44 5.03 -6.32 1.86
C ASP A 44 4.48 -7.74 2.09
N PRO A 45 4.86 -8.76 1.30
CA PRO A 45 4.37 -10.13 1.46
C PRO A 45 4.59 -10.75 2.85
N HIS A 46 5.69 -10.40 3.53
CA HIS A 46 5.93 -10.85 4.89
C HIS A 46 4.96 -10.20 5.87
N GLN A 47 4.79 -8.89 5.77
CA GLN A 47 3.85 -8.10 6.57
C GLN A 47 2.41 -8.56 6.36
N GLN A 48 1.99 -8.85 5.12
CA GLN A 48 0.66 -9.40 4.82
C GLN A 48 0.43 -10.74 5.53
N THR A 49 1.43 -11.62 5.51
CA THR A 49 1.38 -12.91 6.21
C THR A 49 1.22 -12.72 7.72
N VAL A 50 2.03 -11.84 8.31
CA VAL A 50 2.00 -11.53 9.75
C VAL A 50 0.65 -10.92 10.15
N VAL A 51 0.12 -10.01 9.33
CA VAL A 51 -1.19 -9.39 9.52
C VAL A 51 -2.31 -10.42 9.42
N SER A 52 -2.35 -11.21 8.36
CA SER A 52 -3.38 -12.25 8.15
C SER A 52 -3.44 -13.24 9.32
N ASN A 53 -2.27 -13.73 9.77
CA ASN A 53 -2.16 -14.63 10.92
C ASN A 53 -2.62 -13.98 12.23
N SER A 54 -2.43 -12.67 12.38
CA SER A 54 -2.87 -11.94 13.58
C SER A 54 -4.36 -11.65 13.56
N LEU A 55 -4.91 -11.31 12.39
CA LEU A 55 -6.33 -11.00 12.22
C LEU A 55 -7.21 -12.25 12.32
N SER A 56 -6.73 -13.43 11.93
CA SER A 56 -7.46 -14.70 12.10
C SER A 56 -7.78 -15.02 13.57
N LEU A 57 -6.97 -14.51 14.50
CA LEU A 57 -7.18 -14.63 15.95
C LEU A 57 -8.25 -13.67 16.49
N CYS A 58 -8.65 -12.66 15.72
CA CYS A 58 -9.65 -11.65 16.12
C CYS A 58 -11.10 -12.10 15.92
N GLY A 59 -11.32 -13.27 15.29
CA GLY A 59 -12.65 -13.72 14.86
C GLY A 59 -13.08 -13.08 13.55
N SER A 60 -14.40 -12.96 13.32
CA SER A 60 -14.96 -12.49 12.05
C SER A 60 -14.76 -10.98 11.84
N LEU A 61 -13.65 -10.63 11.20
CA LEU A 61 -13.37 -9.30 10.67
C LEU A 61 -13.65 -9.24 9.17
N ASN A 62 -14.28 -8.15 8.73
CA ASN A 62 -14.55 -7.92 7.31
C ASN A 62 -13.40 -7.11 6.72
N TYR A 63 -12.44 -7.78 6.07
CA TYR A 63 -11.26 -7.13 5.48
C TYR A 63 -10.76 -7.86 4.22
N ILE A 64 -10.03 -7.12 3.38
CA ILE A 64 -9.34 -7.63 2.18
C ILE A 64 -7.95 -7.01 2.04
N PHE A 65 -7.10 -7.67 1.26
CA PHE A 65 -5.87 -7.10 0.75
C PHE A 65 -6.09 -6.60 -0.67
N TYR A 66 -5.76 -5.34 -0.93
CA TYR A 66 -5.94 -4.70 -2.22
C TYR A 66 -4.67 -3.97 -2.65
N GLY A 67 -4.15 -4.27 -3.83
CA GLY A 67 -2.93 -3.63 -4.36
C GLY A 67 -3.15 -2.76 -5.59
N GLY A 68 -4.40 -2.53 -6.00
CA GLY A 68 -4.74 -1.75 -7.20
C GLY A 68 -4.97 -2.60 -8.46
N TYR A 69 -4.42 -3.81 -8.50
CA TYR A 69 -4.60 -4.77 -9.59
C TYR A 69 -4.46 -6.21 -9.08
N GLU A 70 -4.85 -7.18 -9.91
CA GLU A 70 -4.72 -8.60 -9.60
C GLU A 70 -3.26 -9.04 -9.61
N GLY A 71 -2.82 -9.73 -8.55
CA GLY A 71 -1.44 -10.21 -8.44
C GLY A 71 -0.43 -9.18 -7.93
N ALA A 72 -0.89 -8.04 -7.39
CA ALA A 72 -0.02 -7.09 -6.70
C ALA A 72 0.76 -7.74 -5.54
N GLU A 73 2.06 -7.53 -5.50
CA GLU A 73 2.92 -8.04 -4.42
C GLU A 73 2.73 -7.22 -3.15
N ARG A 74 2.61 -5.90 -3.28
CA ARG A 74 2.36 -4.99 -2.16
C ARG A 74 0.90 -4.57 -2.14
N THR A 75 0.27 -4.75 -0.99
CA THR A 75 -1.16 -4.47 -0.82
C THR A 75 -1.42 -3.62 0.41
N ILE A 76 -2.53 -2.88 0.40
CA ILE A 76 -3.12 -2.29 1.60
C ILE A 76 -4.13 -3.28 2.18
N ALA A 77 -4.28 -3.31 3.49
CA ALA A 77 -5.39 -3.94 4.17
C ALA A 77 -6.55 -2.95 4.27
N VAL A 78 -7.69 -3.31 3.69
CA VAL A 78 -8.94 -2.53 3.71
C VAL A 78 -9.90 -3.18 4.69
N PHE A 79 -10.26 -2.44 5.73
CA PHE A 79 -11.20 -2.86 6.77
C PHE A 79 -12.55 -2.21 6.52
N CYS A 80 -13.60 -3.03 6.47
CA CYS A 80 -14.95 -2.58 6.17
C CYS A 80 -15.91 -2.85 7.33
N PRO A 81 -16.98 -2.04 7.45
CA PRO A 81 -18.12 -2.40 8.29
C PRO A 81 -18.71 -3.75 7.89
N LYS A 82 -19.29 -4.49 8.85
CA LYS A 82 -19.82 -5.86 8.62
C LYS A 82 -20.98 -5.93 7.62
N ASN A 83 -21.68 -4.82 7.41
CA ASN A 83 -22.81 -4.69 6.50
C ASN A 83 -22.42 -4.26 5.07
N MET A 84 -21.12 -4.11 4.78
CA MET A 84 -20.62 -3.65 3.48
C MET A 84 -19.90 -4.79 2.74
N SER A 85 -20.17 -4.94 1.44
CA SER A 85 -19.47 -5.90 0.59
C SER A 85 -18.04 -5.43 0.30
N LEU A 86 -17.07 -6.33 0.47
CA LEU A 86 -15.65 -6.08 0.24
C LEU A 86 -15.33 -5.74 -1.21
N ASP A 87 -16.12 -6.27 -2.16
CA ASP A 87 -15.91 -6.05 -3.59
C ASP A 87 -16.64 -4.80 -4.09
N SER A 88 -17.30 -4.05 -3.21
CA SER A 88 -18.02 -2.85 -3.63
C SER A 88 -17.05 -1.77 -4.09
N TYR A 89 -17.41 -1.06 -5.16
CA TYR A 89 -16.62 0.05 -5.68
C TYR A 89 -16.31 1.10 -4.59
N ALA A 90 -17.24 1.34 -3.68
CA ALA A 90 -17.06 2.25 -2.55
C ALA A 90 -15.94 1.85 -1.57
N VAL A 91 -15.60 0.56 -1.50
CA VAL A 91 -14.54 0.02 -0.63
C VAL A 91 -13.17 0.09 -1.30
N LEU A 92 -13.11 -0.15 -2.61
CA LEU A 92 -11.84 -0.26 -3.33
C LEU A 92 -11.37 1.07 -3.92
N ASN A 93 -12.30 1.96 -4.26
CA ASN A 93 -12.00 3.16 -5.02
C ASN A 93 -11.49 4.32 -4.15
N GLY A 94 -10.53 5.09 -4.67
CA GLY A 94 -10.06 6.33 -4.06
C GLY A 94 -8.94 6.18 -3.02
N HIS A 95 -8.52 4.95 -2.68
CA HIS A 95 -7.42 4.72 -1.74
C HIS A 95 -6.05 4.66 -2.42
N LEU A 96 -6.02 4.15 -3.65
CA LEU A 96 -4.82 3.99 -4.45
C LEU A 96 -4.90 4.84 -5.73
N THR A 97 -3.76 5.27 -6.23
CA THR A 97 -3.63 5.97 -7.51
C THR A 97 -2.48 5.37 -8.30
N ILE A 98 -2.68 5.19 -9.60
CA ILE A 98 -1.64 4.76 -10.53
C ILE A 98 -1.07 6.00 -11.19
N MET A 99 0.26 6.16 -11.10
CA MET A 99 1.00 7.23 -11.75
C MET A 99 1.87 6.64 -12.85
N GLU A 100 1.65 7.10 -14.08
CA GLU A 100 2.55 6.83 -15.20
C GLU A 100 3.68 7.87 -15.22
N ILE A 101 4.92 7.40 -15.21
CA ILE A 101 6.12 8.24 -15.29
C ILE A 101 6.82 7.97 -16.61
N LYS A 102 7.02 9.04 -17.38
CA LYS A 102 7.70 9.02 -18.69
C LYS A 102 9.01 9.81 -18.62
N PRO A 103 10.17 9.13 -18.52
CA PRO A 103 11.45 9.81 -18.49
C PRO A 103 11.82 10.37 -19.88
N LEU A 104 12.23 11.64 -19.94
CA LEU A 104 12.48 12.36 -21.21
C LEU A 104 13.84 12.10 -21.88
N GLY A 105 14.68 11.23 -21.33
CA GLY A 105 16.01 11.01 -21.93
C GLY A 105 16.68 9.70 -21.59
N ARG A 106 16.58 9.23 -20.34
CA ARG A 106 17.11 7.94 -19.92
C ARG A 106 15.99 6.91 -19.84
N HIS A 107 16.06 5.87 -20.68
CA HIS A 107 15.04 4.83 -20.75
C HIS A 107 15.47 3.48 -20.14
N ASP A 108 16.73 3.31 -19.70
CA ASP A 108 17.20 2.12 -18.99
C ASP A 108 17.02 2.25 -17.45
N LEU A 109 15.97 2.95 -17.01
CA LEU A 109 15.68 3.11 -15.60
C LEU A 109 15.12 1.81 -15.01
N SER A 110 15.72 1.37 -13.91
CA SER A 110 15.29 0.20 -13.16
C SER A 110 14.27 0.58 -12.10
N HIS A 111 13.61 -0.43 -11.53
CA HIS A 111 12.76 -0.28 -10.34
C HIS A 111 13.46 0.53 -9.22
N ARG A 112 14.77 0.34 -9.03
CA ARG A 112 15.54 1.03 -7.98
C ARG A 112 15.67 2.52 -8.23
N ASP A 113 15.72 2.95 -9.48
CA ASP A 113 15.86 4.36 -9.84
C ASP A 113 14.57 5.13 -9.52
N TYR A 114 13.42 4.57 -9.91
CA TYR A 114 12.11 5.12 -9.56
C TYR A 114 11.89 5.16 -8.05
N LEU A 115 12.19 4.05 -7.36
CA LEU A 115 12.06 4.00 -5.91
C LEU A 115 12.97 5.03 -5.23
N GLY A 116 14.23 5.14 -5.65
CA GLY A 116 15.19 6.10 -5.12
C GLY A 116 14.71 7.54 -5.30
N ALA A 117 14.15 7.87 -6.46
CA ALA A 117 13.60 9.19 -6.75
C ALA A 117 12.38 9.53 -5.88
N LEU A 118 11.46 8.57 -5.65
CA LEU A 118 10.34 8.79 -4.74
C LEU A 118 10.79 8.95 -3.28
N MET A 119 11.74 8.13 -2.85
CA MET A 119 12.29 8.19 -1.48
C MET A 119 13.06 9.50 -1.22
N SER A 120 13.73 10.08 -2.24
CA SER A 120 14.44 11.35 -2.09
C SER A 120 13.52 12.55 -1.86
N LEU A 121 12.23 12.43 -2.21
CA LEU A 121 11.18 13.40 -1.86
C LEU A 121 10.75 13.30 -0.38
N GLY A 122 11.35 12.40 0.40
CA GLY A 122 10.96 12.15 1.80
C GLY A 122 9.72 11.25 1.94
N ILE A 123 9.25 10.65 0.84
CA ILE A 123 8.14 9.71 0.85
C ILE A 123 8.61 8.39 1.45
N LYS A 124 7.83 7.84 2.39
CA LYS A 124 8.15 6.55 3.02
C LYS A 124 7.78 5.38 2.10
N ARG A 125 8.54 4.28 2.18
CA ARG A 125 8.31 3.07 1.37
C ARG A 125 6.91 2.49 1.55
N GLU A 126 6.32 2.57 2.74
CA GLU A 126 4.96 2.11 3.01
C GLU A 126 3.87 2.92 2.28
N LYS A 127 4.19 4.08 1.71
CA LYS A 127 3.24 4.86 0.89
C LYS A 127 3.27 4.48 -0.60
N ILE A 128 4.21 3.62 -0.98
CA ILE A 128 4.45 3.21 -2.36
C ILE A 128 4.14 1.70 -2.47
N GLY A 129 3.33 1.35 -3.46
CA GLY A 129 3.01 -0.02 -3.84
C GLY A 129 4.06 -0.59 -4.77
N ASP A 130 3.59 -1.30 -5.79
CA ASP A 130 4.42 -1.88 -6.83
C ASP A 130 4.83 -0.81 -7.85
N ILE A 131 6.04 -0.97 -8.38
CA ILE A 131 6.63 -0.15 -9.44
C ILE A 131 6.80 -1.08 -10.63
N LEU A 132 5.92 -0.92 -11.61
CA LEU A 132 5.86 -1.73 -12.82
C LEU A 132 6.61 -0.97 -13.92
N VAL A 133 7.89 -1.29 -14.09
CA VAL A 133 8.67 -0.78 -15.22
C VAL A 133 8.23 -1.52 -16.47
N THR A 134 7.70 -0.78 -17.45
CA THR A 134 7.21 -1.37 -18.68
C THR A 134 8.37 -1.72 -19.61
N ASP A 135 8.12 -2.67 -20.49
CA ASP A 135 8.94 -2.84 -21.68
C ASP A 135 8.78 -1.64 -22.62
N VAL A 136 9.63 -1.63 -23.66
CA VAL A 136 9.68 -0.59 -24.68
C VAL A 136 8.32 -0.50 -25.38
N ASP A 137 7.71 0.67 -25.37
CA ASP A 137 6.45 0.91 -26.08
C ASP A 137 6.66 1.15 -27.59
N ILE A 138 5.57 1.38 -28.33
CA ILE A 138 5.57 1.68 -29.76
C ILE A 138 6.40 2.91 -30.16
N SER A 139 6.70 3.81 -29.21
CA SER A 139 7.55 4.98 -29.44
C SER A 139 9.03 4.71 -29.20
N GLY A 140 9.38 3.51 -28.70
CA GLY A 140 10.75 3.18 -28.33
C GLY A 140 11.12 3.57 -26.90
N GLU A 141 10.14 4.00 -26.09
CA GLU A 141 10.37 4.52 -24.74
C GLU A 141 9.97 3.49 -23.67
N LYS A 142 10.70 3.47 -22.54
CA LYS A 142 10.31 2.70 -21.34
C LYS A 142 9.70 3.63 -20.31
N ASN A 143 8.52 3.28 -19.84
CA ASN A 143 7.78 4.02 -18.82
C ASN A 143 7.71 3.20 -17.53
N ALA A 144 7.21 3.81 -16.46
CA ALA A 144 6.86 3.06 -15.26
C ALA A 144 5.48 3.45 -14.76
N ASN A 145 4.68 2.44 -14.41
CA ASN A 145 3.45 2.62 -13.66
C ASN A 145 3.73 2.36 -12.19
N ILE A 146 3.46 3.36 -11.36
CA ILE A 146 3.69 3.29 -9.93
C ILE A 146 2.36 3.42 -9.20
N ILE A 147 2.08 2.47 -8.33
CA ILE A 147 0.90 2.53 -7.48
C ILE A 147 1.29 3.22 -6.18
N VAL A 148 0.52 4.22 -5.78
CA VAL A 148 0.74 5.01 -4.56
C VAL A 148 -0.54 5.18 -3.78
N ILE A 149 -0.42 5.52 -2.48
CA ILE A 149 -1.59 5.98 -1.72
C ILE A 149 -2.09 7.29 -2.33
N ALA A 150 -3.39 7.39 -2.59
CA ALA A 150 -3.98 8.52 -3.30
C ALA A 150 -3.62 9.89 -2.68
N GLU A 151 -3.52 9.94 -1.35
CA GLU A 151 -3.14 11.14 -0.57
C GLU A 151 -1.80 11.77 -1.00
N ILE A 152 -0.87 10.98 -1.55
CA ILE A 152 0.47 11.46 -1.94
C ILE A 152 0.64 11.69 -3.44
N ALA A 153 -0.36 11.37 -4.26
CA ALA A 153 -0.25 11.40 -5.72
C ALA A 153 0.03 12.81 -6.25
N GLU A 154 -0.74 13.81 -5.81
CA GLU A 154 -0.52 15.20 -6.23
C GLU A 154 0.83 15.72 -5.74
N TYR A 155 1.25 15.36 -4.52
CA TYR A 155 2.59 15.74 -4.03
C TYR A 155 3.70 15.19 -4.93
N ILE A 156 3.63 13.92 -5.34
CA ILE A 156 4.59 13.34 -6.28
C ILE A 156 4.53 14.10 -7.61
N ARG A 157 3.33 14.34 -8.14
CA ARG A 157 3.14 15.01 -9.43
C ARG A 157 3.81 16.39 -9.49
N TYR A 158 3.74 17.16 -8.41
CA TYR A 158 4.36 18.49 -8.35
C TYR A 158 5.86 18.47 -8.07
N ASN A 159 6.37 17.47 -7.34
CA ASN A 159 7.74 17.50 -6.81
C ASN A 159 8.71 16.53 -7.51
N LEU A 160 8.20 15.51 -8.20
CA LEU A 160 9.04 14.55 -8.92
C LEU A 160 9.50 15.15 -10.26
N VAL A 161 10.64 15.83 -10.23
CA VAL A 161 11.21 16.51 -11.41
C VAL A 161 12.21 15.62 -12.16
N SER A 162 12.83 14.64 -11.50
CA SER A 162 13.88 13.82 -12.13
C SER A 162 13.93 12.41 -11.56
N VAL A 163 14.21 11.42 -12.42
CA VAL A 163 14.49 10.03 -12.03
C VAL A 163 15.85 9.62 -12.59
N GLY A 164 16.66 8.92 -11.79
CA GLY A 164 17.99 8.46 -12.23
C GLY A 164 18.97 9.58 -12.63
N GLY A 165 18.78 10.80 -12.10
CA GLY A 165 19.60 11.97 -12.43
C GLY A 165 19.24 12.65 -13.76
N THR A 166 18.19 12.21 -14.43
CA THR A 166 17.71 12.82 -15.68
C THR A 166 16.55 13.75 -15.35
N ARG A 167 16.69 15.03 -15.69
CA ARG A 167 15.66 16.07 -15.53
C ARG A 167 14.71 16.08 -16.72
#